data_AF-A0A9W6TNJ5-F1
#
_entry.id   AF-A0A9W6TNJ5-F1
#
_cell.length_a   1.000
_cell.length_b   1.000
_cell.length_c   1.000
_cell.angle_alpha   90.00
_cell.angle_beta   90.00
_cell.angle_gamma   90.00
#
_symmetry.space_group_name_H-M   'P 1'
#
loop_
_entity.id
_entity.type
_entity.pdbx_description
1 polymer ?
#
loop_
_entity_poly.entity_id
_entity_poly.type
_entity_poly.pdbx_seq_one_letter_code
_entity_poly.pdbx_strand_id
1 'polypeptide(L)'
;MFADGHGPWGGGGRSRVHVDATLRPLKEDEVQDTITVRRLSDYFDFGVVLATYSADAALAAGFDDRAACSWNFSNDSNAEGRLQGQFYPMDSDQTLQVNATFYPSQGGLQTALLLPCWKQKSAAFGYPVSADEFVVYPMVDPLLHVDAEIAFQNPYGYLPGLLYGLFPFK
;
A
#
# COMPACT_ATOMS: atom_id res chain seq x y z
N MET A 1 8.17 -11.74 -14.89
CA MET A 1 7.34 -12.84 -15.41
C MET A 1 5.92 -12.54 -14.98
N PHE A 2 5.13 -11.91 -15.85
CA PHE A 2 3.73 -11.60 -15.57
C PHE A 2 2.94 -12.86 -15.90
N ALA A 3 2.49 -13.59 -14.90
CA ALA A 3 1.46 -14.59 -15.14
C ALA A 3 0.23 -13.80 -15.58
N ASP A 4 -0.25 -14.03 -16.80
CA ASP A 4 -1.49 -13.52 -17.37
C ASP A 4 -2.75 -13.96 -16.58
N GLY A 5 -2.57 -14.49 -15.37
CA GLY A 5 -3.63 -14.94 -14.48
C GLY A 5 -4.38 -16.16 -14.99
N HIS A 6 -3.90 -16.80 -16.06
CA HIS A 6 -4.47 -18.02 -16.58
C HIS A 6 -3.58 -19.17 -16.12
N GLY A 7 -3.91 -19.73 -14.96
CA GLY A 7 -3.52 -21.11 -14.71
C GLY A 7 -4.05 -22.00 -15.85
N PRO A 8 -3.41 -23.15 -16.12
CA PRO A 8 -3.72 -24.00 -17.28
C PRO A 8 -5.17 -24.51 -17.39
N TRP A 9 -6.04 -24.19 -16.41
CA TRP A 9 -7.40 -24.69 -16.29
C TRP A 9 -8.46 -23.61 -16.01
N GLY A 10 -8.12 -22.31 -16.01
CA GLY A 10 -9.09 -21.23 -15.79
C GLY A 10 -9.75 -21.20 -14.39
N GLY A 11 -9.23 -21.97 -13.44
CA GLY A 11 -9.74 -22.02 -12.07
C GLY A 11 -9.25 -20.85 -11.22
N GLY A 12 -10.17 -20.15 -10.55
CA GLY A 12 -9.83 -19.32 -9.40
C GLY A 12 -9.42 -20.20 -8.22
N GLY A 13 -8.50 -19.73 -7.39
CA GLY A 13 -8.16 -20.40 -6.14
C GLY A 13 -7.55 -19.43 -5.15
N ARG A 14 -7.43 -19.87 -3.90
CA ARG A 14 -7.02 -18.99 -2.80
C ARG A 14 -5.62 -18.43 -3.02
N SER A 15 -5.52 -17.11 -2.96
CA SER A 15 -4.23 -16.41 -2.93
C SER A 15 -3.95 -15.90 -1.52
N ARG A 16 -2.70 -15.96 -1.10
CA ARG A 16 -2.22 -15.50 0.21
C ARG A 16 -1.19 -14.41 -0.02
N VAL A 17 -1.37 -13.30 0.68
CA VAL A 17 -0.42 -12.19 0.68
C VAL A 17 0.12 -12.09 2.09
N HIS A 18 1.42 -12.33 2.22
CA HIS A 18 2.15 -12.07 3.44
C HIS A 18 2.99 -10.82 3.22
N VAL A 19 2.80 -9.83 4.10
CA VAL A 19 3.59 -8.61 4.13
C VAL A 19 4.20 -8.48 5.51
N ASP A 20 5.52 -8.47 5.57
CA ASP A 20 6.27 -8.03 6.74
C ASP A 20 6.92 -6.70 6.38
N ALA A 21 6.40 -5.60 6.91
CA ALA A 21 6.88 -4.26 6.60
C ALA A 21 7.20 -3.47 7.87
N THR A 22 8.44 -3.00 7.99
CA THR A 22 8.81 -1.98 8.97
C THR A 22 8.71 -0.61 8.32
N LEU A 23 7.80 0.22 8.86
CA LEU A 23 7.52 1.55 8.35
C LEU A 23 7.74 2.56 9.48
N ARG A 24 8.65 3.49 9.27
CA ARG A 24 8.91 4.55 10.26
C ARG A 24 9.31 5.84 9.58
N PRO A 25 9.10 7.00 10.21
CA PRO A 25 9.76 8.22 9.78
C PRO A 25 11.28 8.02 9.68
N LEU A 26 11.91 8.64 8.69
CA LEU A 26 13.38 8.69 8.65
C LEU A 26 13.92 9.44 9.88
N LYS A 27 15.15 9.13 10.26
CA LYS A 27 15.87 9.90 11.28
C LYS A 27 16.63 11.06 10.64
N GLU A 28 17.01 12.02 11.47
CA GLU A 28 17.72 13.24 11.04
C GLU A 28 19.04 12.91 10.34
N ASP A 29 19.73 11.85 10.75
CA ASP A 29 20.96 11.33 10.16
C ASP A 29 20.75 10.51 8.87
N GLU A 30 19.50 10.20 8.51
CA GLU A 30 19.14 9.44 7.30
C GLU A 30 18.71 10.35 6.13
N VAL A 31 18.66 11.67 6.32
CA VAL A 31 18.24 12.63 5.29
C VAL A 31 19.39 13.55 4.91
N GLN A 32 19.57 13.77 3.60
CA GLN A 32 20.61 14.66 3.08
C GLN A 32 20.26 16.13 3.39
N ASP A 33 20.75 16.63 4.54
CA ASP A 33 21.01 18.02 4.99
C ASP A 33 19.99 19.15 4.70
N THR A 34 18.88 18.89 4.01
CA THR A 34 18.03 19.94 3.42
C THR A 34 16.66 20.02 4.08
N ILE A 35 16.20 18.94 4.73
CA ILE A 35 14.91 18.90 5.44
C ILE A 35 15.12 18.26 6.81
N THR A 36 14.91 19.03 7.87
CA THR A 36 14.98 18.52 9.26
C THR A 36 13.80 17.59 9.52
N VAL A 37 14.04 16.27 9.48
CA VAL A 37 12.99 15.23 9.53
C VAL A 37 12.10 15.32 10.78
N ARG A 38 12.67 15.77 11.91
CA ARG A 38 11.93 16.02 13.16
C ARG A 38 10.74 16.95 13.00
N ARG A 39 10.78 17.91 12.06
CA ARG A 39 9.65 18.82 11.86
C ARG A 39 8.49 18.19 11.09
N LEU A 40 8.74 17.14 10.31
CA LEU A 40 7.72 16.61 9.40
C LEU A 40 6.73 15.69 10.10
N SER A 41 7.16 14.88 11.08
CA SER A 41 6.22 14.20 11.98
C SER A 41 5.35 15.18 12.77
N ASP A 42 5.82 16.42 12.96
CA ASP A 42 5.02 17.48 13.60
C ASP A 42 3.99 18.07 12.63
N TYR A 43 4.21 17.96 11.32
CA TYR A 43 3.35 18.54 10.29
C TYR A 43 2.43 17.53 9.59
N PHE A 44 2.81 16.25 9.57
CA PHE A 44 2.13 15.22 8.79
C PHE A 44 1.76 14.01 9.64
N ASP A 45 0.61 13.43 9.32
CA ASP A 45 0.25 12.07 9.71
C ASP A 45 0.60 11.14 8.55
N PHE A 46 1.07 9.94 8.89
CA PHE A 46 1.43 8.93 7.90
C PHE A 46 0.51 7.71 8.03
N GLY A 47 0.37 6.98 6.94
CA GLY A 47 -0.32 5.70 6.91
C GLY A 47 0.16 4.87 5.73
N VAL A 48 -0.28 3.63 5.69
CA VAL A 48 -0.02 2.73 4.56
C VAL A 48 -1.29 2.03 4.15
N VAL A 49 -1.51 1.93 2.85
CA VAL A 49 -2.54 1.07 2.28
C VAL A 49 -1.89 -0.24 1.85
N LEU A 50 -2.49 -1.34 2.29
CA LEU A 50 -2.30 -2.64 1.66
C LEU A 50 -3.58 -2.98 0.91
N ALA A 51 -3.49 -3.23 -0.39
CA ALA A 51 -4.61 -3.67 -1.21
C ALA A 51 -4.23 -4.89 -2.04
N THR A 52 -5.19 -5.79 -2.23
CA THR A 52 -5.06 -7.00 -3.02
C THR A 52 -6.31 -7.17 -3.88
N TYR A 53 -6.13 -7.26 -5.19
CA TYR A 53 -7.26 -7.29 -6.12
C TYR A 53 -6.89 -8.00 -7.43
N SER A 54 -7.91 -8.43 -8.18
CA SER A 54 -7.76 -8.72 -9.61
C SER A 54 -8.07 -7.48 -10.44
N ALA A 55 -7.53 -7.40 -11.66
CA ALA A 55 -7.80 -6.28 -12.57
C ALA A 55 -9.31 -6.04 -12.77
N ASP A 56 -10.09 -7.11 -12.98
CA ASP A 56 -11.54 -7.00 -13.17
C ASP A 56 -12.27 -6.53 -11.89
N ALA A 57 -11.82 -6.98 -10.72
CA ALA A 57 -12.39 -6.55 -9.45
C ALA A 57 -12.09 -5.07 -9.16
N ALA A 58 -10.89 -4.60 -9.47
CA ALA A 58 -10.53 -3.18 -9.35
C ALA A 58 -11.36 -2.32 -10.32
N LEU A 59 -11.49 -2.74 -11.58
CA LEU A 59 -12.30 -2.05 -12.59
C LEU A 59 -13.78 -1.99 -12.20
N ALA A 60 -14.35 -3.11 -11.74
CA ALA A 60 -15.76 -3.18 -11.32
C ALA A 60 -16.03 -2.31 -10.08
N ALA A 61 -15.06 -2.19 -9.17
CA ALA A 61 -15.15 -1.31 -8.02
C ALA A 61 -14.88 0.17 -8.34
N GLY A 62 -14.37 0.48 -9.54
CA GLY A 62 -13.90 1.83 -9.89
C GLY A 62 -12.65 2.25 -9.11
N PHE A 63 -11.84 1.29 -8.68
CA PHE A 63 -10.64 1.52 -7.88
C PHE A 63 -9.51 2.10 -8.74
N ASP A 64 -8.95 3.24 -8.31
CA ASP A 64 -7.74 3.85 -8.87
C ASP A 64 -6.66 3.85 -7.80
N ASP A 65 -5.50 3.26 -8.12
CA ASP A 65 -4.33 3.21 -7.22
C ASP A 65 -3.93 4.61 -6.71
N ARG A 66 -4.17 5.68 -7.48
CA ARG A 66 -3.86 7.06 -7.09
C ARG A 66 -4.75 7.58 -5.96
N ALA A 67 -5.96 7.05 -5.85
CA ALA A 67 -6.92 7.40 -4.81
C ALA A 67 -6.92 6.38 -3.66
N ALA A 68 -6.01 5.40 -3.66
CA ALA A 68 -6.00 4.31 -2.69
C ALA A 68 -5.97 4.81 -1.24
N CYS A 69 -5.23 5.90 -0.95
CA CYS A 69 -5.10 6.44 0.41
C CYS A 69 -6.38 7.05 0.99
N SER A 70 -7.28 7.54 0.15
CA SER A 70 -8.60 8.06 0.57
C SER A 70 -9.72 7.06 0.28
N TRP A 71 -9.39 5.88 -0.26
CA TRP A 71 -10.36 4.87 -0.62
C TRP A 71 -11.03 4.28 0.62
N ASN A 72 -12.34 4.06 0.51
CA ASN A 72 -13.10 3.44 1.57
C ASN A 72 -12.97 1.91 1.51
N PHE A 73 -12.10 1.35 2.35
CA PHE A 73 -11.87 -0.09 2.46
C PHE A 73 -12.86 -0.83 3.38
N SER A 74 -13.95 -0.20 3.85
CA SER A 74 -14.93 -0.83 4.75
C SER A 74 -15.79 -1.95 4.12
N ASN A 75 -15.38 -2.50 2.98
CA ASN A 75 -16.01 -3.65 2.36
C ASN A 75 -15.86 -4.92 3.20
N ASP A 76 -16.75 -5.89 2.98
CA ASP A 76 -16.69 -7.21 3.58
C ASP A 76 -15.30 -7.85 3.36
N SER A 77 -14.58 -8.01 4.47
CA SER A 77 -13.31 -8.74 4.48
C SER A 77 -13.54 -10.17 3.99
N ASN A 78 -12.66 -10.68 3.14
CA ASN A 78 -12.70 -12.05 2.61
C ASN A 78 -13.88 -12.37 1.66
N ALA A 79 -14.57 -11.37 1.12
CA ALA A 79 -15.58 -11.60 0.09
C ALA A 79 -14.93 -12.04 -1.23
N GLU A 80 -15.48 -13.11 -1.83
CA GLU A 80 -14.99 -13.69 -3.08
C GLU A 80 -15.09 -12.69 -4.25
N GLY A 81 -14.02 -12.58 -5.03
CA GLY A 81 -13.95 -11.73 -6.21
C GLY A 81 -13.88 -10.23 -5.93
N ARG A 82 -13.84 -9.79 -4.67
CA ARG A 82 -13.83 -8.38 -4.31
C ARG A 82 -12.43 -7.90 -3.98
N LEU A 83 -12.14 -6.67 -4.38
CA LEU A 83 -10.97 -5.94 -3.89
C LEU A 83 -10.95 -5.99 -2.36
N GLN A 84 -9.84 -6.44 -1.81
CA GLN A 84 -9.56 -6.44 -0.39
C GLN A 84 -8.51 -5.38 -0.14
N GLY A 85 -8.68 -4.58 0.90
CA GLY A 85 -7.65 -3.64 1.29
C GLY A 85 -7.88 -3.14 2.69
N GLN A 86 -6.85 -2.54 3.25
CA GLN A 86 -6.90 -1.94 4.57
C GLN A 86 -5.94 -0.78 4.62
N PHE A 87 -6.40 0.29 5.27
CA PHE A 87 -5.58 1.44 5.61
C PHE A 87 -5.06 1.26 7.05
N TYR A 88 -3.76 1.45 7.22
CA TYR A 88 -3.07 1.37 8.50
C TYR A 88 -2.50 2.76 8.84
N PRO A 89 -3.11 3.52 9.76
CA PRO A 89 -2.49 4.75 10.26
C PRO A 89 -1.21 4.40 11.02
N MET A 90 -0.20 5.25 10.93
CA MET A 90 1.09 5.07 11.60
C MET A 90 1.35 6.19 12.60
N ASP A 91 1.41 5.83 13.88
CA ASP A 91 1.56 6.81 14.95
C ASP A 91 3.03 7.09 15.34
N SER A 92 3.95 6.13 15.11
CA SER A 92 5.44 6.26 15.09
C SER A 92 6.09 4.89 15.32
N ASP A 93 7.25 4.62 14.69
CA ASP A 93 8.08 3.41 14.87
C ASP A 93 7.28 2.10 15.01
N GLN A 94 6.42 1.82 14.02
CA GLN A 94 5.58 0.62 14.00
C GLN A 94 6.07 -0.37 12.94
N THR A 95 6.30 -1.61 13.37
CA THR A 95 6.37 -2.73 12.44
C THR A 95 4.96 -3.20 12.13
N LEU A 96 4.62 -3.20 10.85
CA LEU A 96 3.35 -3.67 10.31
C LEU A 96 3.53 -5.09 9.77
N GLN A 97 3.03 -6.08 10.52
CA GLN A 97 2.94 -7.46 10.06
C GLN A 97 1.51 -7.77 9.65
N VAL A 98 1.31 -8.02 8.35
CA VAL A 98 -0.02 -8.28 7.80
C VAL A 98 -0.02 -9.61 7.06
N ASN A 99 -1.00 -10.43 7.39
CA ASN A 99 -1.30 -11.65 6.66
C ASN A 99 -2.72 -11.57 6.12
N ALA A 100 -2.84 -11.37 4.81
CA ALA A 100 -4.11 -11.22 4.13
C ALA A 100 -4.37 -12.43 3.22
N THR A 101 -5.63 -12.88 3.19
CA THR A 101 -6.06 -13.91 2.24
C THR A 101 -7.04 -13.27 1.26
N PHE A 102 -6.76 -13.44 -0.03
CA PHE A 102 -7.58 -12.94 -1.11
C PHE A 102 -8.20 -14.12 -1.87
N TYR A 103 -9.49 -14.02 -2.17
CA TYR A 103 -10.26 -15.06 -2.84
C TYR A 103 -10.67 -14.55 -4.23
N PRO A 104 -9.83 -14.70 -5.27
CA PRO A 104 -10.22 -14.32 -6.62
C PRO A 104 -11.33 -15.24 -7.13
N SER A 105 -12.44 -14.67 -7.61
CA SER A 105 -13.55 -15.41 -8.23
C SER A 105 -13.33 -15.67 -9.73
N GLN A 106 -12.45 -14.89 -10.37
CA GLN A 106 -12.12 -14.97 -11.79
C GLN A 106 -10.59 -15.04 -11.98
N GLY A 107 -10.16 -15.58 -13.12
CA GLY A 107 -8.77 -15.52 -13.55
C GLY A 107 -8.33 -14.08 -13.87
N GLY A 108 -7.08 -13.91 -14.29
CA GLY A 108 -6.53 -12.60 -14.66
C GLY A 108 -5.48 -12.05 -13.70
N LEU A 109 -4.91 -10.89 -14.04
CA LEU A 109 -3.80 -10.30 -13.30
C LEU A 109 -4.23 -10.00 -11.86
N GLN A 110 -3.54 -10.63 -10.91
CA GLN A 110 -3.71 -10.36 -9.49
C GLN A 110 -2.58 -9.47 -9.00
N THR A 111 -2.92 -8.46 -8.24
CA THR A 111 -2.00 -7.45 -7.75
C THR A 111 -2.07 -7.37 -6.23
N ALA A 112 -0.90 -7.32 -5.59
CA ALA A 112 -0.74 -6.88 -4.20
C ALA A 112 0.00 -5.55 -4.23
N LEU A 113 -0.57 -4.54 -3.57
CA LEU A 113 -0.15 -3.15 -3.59
C LEU A 113 0.09 -2.68 -2.17
N LEU A 114 1.30 -2.19 -1.90
CA LEU A 114 1.64 -1.47 -0.67
C LEU A 114 1.99 -0.04 -1.03
N LEU A 115 1.25 0.92 -0.45
CA LEU A 115 1.34 2.34 -0.79
C LEU A 115 1.50 3.20 0.47
N PRO A 116 2.51 4.09 0.54
CA PRO A 116 2.63 5.07 1.59
C PRO A 116 1.63 6.22 1.36
N CYS A 117 1.02 6.66 2.45
CA CYS A 117 0.01 7.69 2.50
C CYS A 117 0.38 8.74 3.53
N TRP A 118 -0.03 9.98 3.28
CA TRP A 118 0.18 11.10 4.19
C TRP A 118 -0.99 12.08 4.13
N LYS A 119 -1.17 12.81 5.21
CA LYS A 119 -1.99 14.03 5.25
C LYS A 119 -1.29 15.06 6.14
N GLN A 120 -1.58 16.33 5.95
CA GLN A 120 -1.18 17.36 6.89
C GLN A 120 -2.01 17.24 8.17
N LYS A 121 -1.37 17.43 9.32
CA LYS A 121 -2.06 17.60 10.61
C LYS A 121 -2.85 18.92 10.65
N SER A 122 -2.43 19.91 9.87
CA SER A 122 -3.10 21.20 9.77
C SER A 122 -2.92 21.85 8.40
N ALA A 123 -4.00 22.40 7.85
CA ALA A 123 -3.95 23.23 6.64
C ALA A 123 -3.10 24.50 6.80
N ALA A 124 -2.83 24.93 8.04
CA ALA A 124 -2.02 26.11 8.35
C ALA A 124 -0.53 25.94 7.98
N PHE A 125 -0.05 24.70 7.79
CA PHE A 125 1.34 24.45 7.42
C PHE A 125 1.65 24.76 5.95
N GLY A 126 0.62 24.93 5.11
CA GLY A 126 0.76 25.48 3.75
C GLY A 126 1.43 24.55 2.74
N TYR A 127 1.56 23.25 3.02
CA TYR A 127 2.02 22.29 2.02
C TYR A 127 0.90 21.99 1.00
N PRO A 128 1.22 21.54 -0.22
CA PRO A 128 0.23 21.21 -1.26
C PRO A 128 -0.43 19.82 -1.06
N VAL A 129 -0.62 19.41 0.20
CA VAL A 129 -1.16 18.09 0.58
C VAL A 129 -2.49 18.30 1.33
N SER A 130 -3.44 17.37 1.28
CA SER A 130 -4.69 17.55 2.05
C SER A 130 -4.44 17.48 3.56
N ALA A 131 -5.18 18.25 4.36
CA ALA A 131 -5.22 18.12 5.81
C ALA A 131 -6.37 17.21 6.30
N ASP A 132 -7.37 17.01 5.45
CA ASP A 132 -8.58 16.26 5.78
C ASP A 132 -8.50 14.80 5.35
N GLU A 133 -7.80 14.52 4.24
CA GLU A 133 -7.73 13.21 3.61
C GLU A 133 -6.29 12.75 3.42
N PHE A 134 -6.06 11.44 3.57
CA PHE A 134 -4.80 10.82 3.20
C PHE A 134 -4.69 10.72 1.67
N VAL A 135 -3.53 11.09 1.13
CA VAL A 135 -3.29 11.09 -0.32
C VAL A 135 -2.00 10.36 -0.68
N VAL A 136 -1.91 9.86 -1.90
CA VAL A 136 -0.65 9.46 -2.53
C VAL A 136 -0.02 10.75 -3.08
N TYR A 137 1.14 11.19 -2.58
CA TYR A 137 1.77 12.43 -3.02
C TYR A 137 3.27 12.21 -3.28
N PRO A 138 3.77 12.33 -4.51
CA PRO A 138 5.19 12.13 -4.77
C PRO A 138 6.00 13.24 -4.07
N MET A 139 6.48 12.96 -2.86
CA MET A 139 7.42 13.83 -2.16
C MET A 139 8.78 13.70 -2.83
N VAL A 140 9.39 14.84 -3.17
CA VAL A 140 10.73 14.86 -3.77
C VAL A 140 11.75 14.20 -2.83
N ASP A 141 11.55 14.33 -1.52
CA ASP A 141 12.35 13.68 -0.49
C ASP A 141 11.53 12.60 0.23
N PRO A 142 12.03 11.35 0.34
CA PRO A 142 11.35 10.31 1.08
C PRO A 142 11.31 10.68 2.56
N LEU A 143 10.15 10.58 3.20
CA LEU A 143 10.00 10.86 4.64
C LEU A 143 9.79 9.59 5.48
N LEU A 144 9.63 8.47 4.80
CA LEU A 144 9.38 7.17 5.40
C LEU A 144 10.53 6.24 5.03
N HIS A 145 11.15 5.68 6.05
CA HIS A 145 11.89 4.44 5.93
C HIS A 145 10.89 3.31 5.78
N VAL A 146 11.06 2.53 4.72
CA VAL A 146 10.23 1.37 4.42
C VAL A 146 11.14 0.22 4.11
N ASP A 147 11.12 -0.77 4.99
CA ASP A 147 11.74 -2.08 4.78
C ASP A 147 10.60 -3.09 4.71
N ALA A 148 10.35 -3.67 3.54
CA ALA A 148 9.17 -4.51 3.32
C ALA A 148 9.51 -5.76 2.52
N GLU A 149 9.10 -6.91 3.06
CA GLU A 149 9.05 -8.19 2.36
C GLU A 149 7.59 -8.49 2.00
N ILE A 150 7.33 -8.64 0.70
CA ILE A 150 6.01 -9.00 0.17
C ILE A 150 6.11 -10.36 -0.49
N ALA A 151 5.48 -11.37 0.12
CA ALA A 151 5.30 -12.68 -0.47
C ALA A 151 3.85 -12.85 -0.92
N PHE A 152 3.64 -12.79 -2.24
CA PHE A 152 2.35 -13.07 -2.84
C PHE A 152 2.34 -14.47 -3.44
N GLN A 153 1.53 -15.35 -2.86
CA GLN A 153 1.36 -16.72 -3.31
C GLN A 153 -0.05 -16.90 -3.86
N ASN A 154 -0.17 -17.38 -5.09
CA ASN A 154 -1.42 -17.85 -5.66
C ASN A 154 -1.35 -19.38 -5.84
N PRO A 155 -2.44 -20.05 -6.27
CA PRO A 155 -2.43 -21.50 -6.53
C PRO A 155 -1.41 -21.96 -7.57
N TYR A 156 -0.84 -21.04 -8.35
CA TYR A 156 0.07 -21.29 -9.46
C TYR A 156 1.53 -20.97 -9.14
N GLY A 157 1.83 -20.44 -7.95
CA GLY A 157 3.17 -20.14 -7.49
C GLY A 157 3.30 -18.77 -6.82
N TYR A 158 4.53 -18.26 -6.75
CA TYR A 158 4.83 -16.92 -6.25
C TYR A 158 4.72 -15.90 -7.37
N LEU A 159 4.04 -14.79 -7.10
CA LEU A 159 3.91 -13.66 -8.00
C LEU A 159 4.71 -12.47 -7.47
N PRO A 160 5.22 -11.60 -8.36
CA PRO A 160 5.85 -10.36 -7.94
C PRO A 160 4.81 -9.45 -7.27
N GLY A 161 5.11 -8.96 -6.07
CA GLY A 161 4.38 -7.86 -5.45
C GLY A 161 4.75 -6.52 -6.10
N LEU A 162 3.81 -5.58 -6.14
CA LEU A 162 4.09 -4.21 -6.58
C LEU A 162 4.21 -3.31 -5.36
N LEU A 163 5.43 -2.87 -5.09
CA LEU A 163 5.70 -1.82 -4.13
C LEU A 163 5.68 -0.48 -4.89
N TYR A 164 4.76 0.42 -4.52
CA TYR A 164 4.62 1.71 -5.21
C TYR A 164 4.91 2.86 -4.24
N GLY A 165 5.84 3.74 -4.61
CA GLY A 165 6.32 4.83 -3.75
C GLY A 165 7.81 5.10 -3.94
N LEU A 166 8.25 6.29 -3.53
CA LEU A 166 9.66 6.63 -3.42
C LEU A 166 10.17 6.08 -2.09
N PHE A 167 10.63 4.82 -2.13
CA PHE A 167 11.26 4.20 -0.98
C PHE A 167 12.77 4.34 -1.10
N PRO A 168 13.47 4.75 -0.03
CA PRO A 168 14.90 4.63 0.02
C PRO A 168 15.25 3.15 0.16
N PHE A 169 15.41 2.45 -0.97
CA PHE A 169 16.03 1.14 -0.99
C PHE A 169 17.51 1.30 -0.64
N LYS A 170 17.99 0.56 0.36
CA LYS A 170 19.43 0.43 0.61
C LYS A 170 20.07 -0.52 -0.40
#